data_AF-A0A928VUW8-F1
#
_entry.id   AF-A0A928VUW8-F1
#
_cell.length_a   1.000
_cell.length_b   1.000
_cell.length_c   1.000
_cell.angle_alpha   90.00
_cell.angle_beta   90.00
_cell.angle_gamma   90.00
#
_symmetry.space_group_name_H-M   'P 1'
#
loop_
_entity.id
_entity.type
_entity.pdbx_description
1 polymer ?
#
loop_
_entity_poly.entity_id
_entity_poly.type
_entity_poly.pdbx_seq_one_letter_code
_entity_poly.pdbx_strand_id
1 'polypeptide(L)'
;MELKLIPATEVRAMLGNISAVTLKRYRLKYWIEGVHYVKPVQQCLYNKPLIEDWMLYGRTEPATHQLTIEAFVQAQQKRSGRKARDRR
;
A
#
# COMPACT_ATOMS: atom_id res chain seq x y z
N MET A 1 11.89 1.35 3.52
CA MET A 1 10.96 0.62 2.63
C MET A 1 11.09 1.12 1.20
N GLU A 2 11.32 0.21 0.26
CA GLU A 2 11.27 0.51 -1.17
C GLU A 2 9.81 0.44 -1.65
N LEU A 3 9.40 1.38 -2.52
CA LEU A 3 8.04 1.38 -3.06
C LEU A 3 7.98 0.33 -4.18
N LYS A 4 7.23 -0.75 -3.95
CA LYS A 4 6.99 -1.78 -4.98
C LYS A 4 5.50 -1.84 -5.30
N LEU A 5 5.14 -1.30 -6.46
CA LEU A 5 3.76 -1.29 -6.94
C LEU A 5 3.47 -2.54 -7.78
N ILE A 6 2.38 -3.23 -7.45
CA ILE A 6 1.94 -4.46 -8.12
C ILE A 6 0.47 -4.35 -8.59
N PRO A 7 0.09 -5.04 -9.67
CA PRO A 7 -1.28 -5.01 -10.17
C PRO A 7 -2.24 -5.81 -9.28
N ALA A 8 -3.54 -5.54 -9.44
CA ALA A 8 -4.60 -6.26 -8.72
C ALA A 8 -4.53 -7.79 -8.88
N THR A 9 -4.07 -8.29 -10.03
CA THR A 9 -3.91 -9.72 -10.30
C THR A 9 -2.90 -10.36 -9.36
N GLU A 10 -1.73 -9.73 -9.17
CA GLU A 10 -0.70 -10.22 -8.26
C GLU A 10 -1.16 -10.17 -6.81
N VAL A 11 -1.82 -9.07 -6.39
CA VAL A 11 -2.38 -8.95 -5.03
C VAL A 11 -3.39 -10.06 -4.73
N ARG A 12 -4.26 -10.38 -5.71
CA ARG A 12 -5.24 -11.45 -5.55
C ARG A 12 -4.56 -12.80 -5.38
N ALA A 13 -3.52 -13.09 -6.16
CA ALA A 13 -2.75 -14.31 -6.04
C ALA A 13 -2.10 -14.43 -4.66
N MET A 14 -1.48 -13.35 -4.16
CA MET A 14 -0.86 -13.30 -2.83
C MET A 14 -1.88 -13.55 -1.70
N LEU A 15 -3.11 -13.05 -1.84
CA LEU A 15 -4.17 -13.20 -0.84
C LEU A 15 -4.88 -14.55 -0.90
N GLY A 16 -4.37 -15.53 -1.65
CA GLY A 16 -5.01 -16.85 -1.81
C GLY A 16 -6.07 -16.87 -2.91
N ASN A 17 -5.79 -16.23 -4.05
CA ASN A 17 -6.67 -16.15 -5.22
C ASN A 17 -8.07 -15.57 -4.95
N ILE A 18 -8.14 -14.53 -4.11
CA ILE A 18 -9.43 -13.90 -3.79
C ILE A 18 -10.12 -13.28 -5.02
N SER A 19 -11.44 -13.16 -4.95
CA SER A 19 -12.23 -12.48 -6.00
C SER A 19 -11.90 -10.98 -6.08
N ALA A 20 -12.15 -10.37 -7.25
CA ALA A 20 -12.04 -8.93 -7.41
C ALA A 20 -12.99 -8.15 -6.48
N VAL A 21 -14.15 -8.73 -6.16
CA VAL A 21 -15.13 -8.16 -5.22
C VAL A 21 -14.56 -8.15 -3.80
N THR A 22 -13.90 -9.23 -3.36
CA THR A 22 -13.25 -9.31 -2.06
C THR A 22 -12.10 -8.30 -1.96
N LEU A 23 -11.27 -8.20 -3.00
CA LEU A 23 -10.21 -7.18 -3.07
C LEU A 23 -10.78 -5.77 -2.94
N LYS A 24 -11.89 -5.48 -3.65
CA LYS A 24 -12.59 -4.19 -3.54
C LYS A 24 -13.07 -3.93 -2.11
N ARG A 25 -13.60 -4.94 -1.41
CA ARG A 25 -14.04 -4.80 -0.01
C ARG A 25 -12.88 -4.48 0.94
N TYR A 26 -11.75 -5.18 0.80
CA TYR A 26 -10.55 -4.86 1.61
C TYR A 26 -10.09 -3.44 1.34
N ARG A 27 -10.04 -3.06 0.07
CA ARG A 27 -9.65 -1.71 -0.32
C ARG A 27 -10.53 -0.62 0.28
N LEU A 28 -11.85 -0.83 0.32
CA LEU A 28 -12.80 0.14 0.86
C LEU A 28 -12.81 0.20 2.39
N LYS A 29 -12.41 -0.88 3.07
CA LYS A 29 -12.54 -0.99 4.53
C LYS A 29 -11.23 -0.77 5.29
N TYR A 30 -10.10 -1.22 4.74
CA TYR A 30 -8.83 -1.31 5.47
C TYR A 30 -7.69 -0.54 4.84
N TRP A 31 -7.78 -0.18 3.55
CA TRP A 31 -6.66 0.37 2.81
C TRP A 31 -6.90 1.82 2.41
N ILE A 32 -5.84 2.60 2.48
CA ILE A 32 -5.86 4.04 2.25
C ILE A 32 -5.31 4.34 0.85
N GLU A 33 -6.05 5.12 0.07
CA GLU A 33 -5.59 5.60 -1.23
C GLU A 33 -4.38 6.54 -1.05
N GLY A 34 -3.36 6.38 -1.90
CA GLY A 34 -2.08 7.07 -1.78
C GLY A 34 -1.06 6.39 -0.85
N VAL A 35 -1.48 5.41 -0.05
CA VAL A 35 -0.63 4.67 0.90
C VAL A 35 -0.52 3.20 0.46
N HIS A 36 -1.63 2.46 0.57
CA HIS A 36 -1.71 1.04 0.24
C HIS A 36 -1.93 0.79 -1.24
N TYR A 37 -2.59 1.73 -1.92
CA TYR A 37 -2.85 1.65 -3.34
C TYR A 37 -2.92 3.03 -3.97
N VAL A 38 -2.67 3.08 -5.26
CA VAL A 38 -2.91 4.26 -6.11
C VAL A 38 -3.82 3.85 -7.26
N LYS A 39 -4.69 4.76 -7.68
CA LYS A 39 -5.64 4.51 -8.75
C LYS A 39 -5.38 5.44 -9.95
N PRO A 40 -4.30 5.21 -10.71
CA PRO A 40 -4.15 5.89 -11.99
C PRO A 40 -5.32 5.53 -12.93
N VAL A 41 -5.51 6.35 -13.96
CA VAL A 41 -6.70 6.35 -14.84
C VAL A 41 -7.05 4.94 -15.38
N GLN A 42 -6.05 4.11 -15.67
CA GLN A 42 -6.24 2.82 -16.34
C GLN A 42 -6.31 1.61 -15.39
N GLN A 43 -5.58 1.61 -14.28
CA GLN A 43 -5.49 0.43 -13.41
C GLN A 43 -5.18 0.79 -11.97
N CYS A 44 -5.65 -0.01 -11.01
CA CYS A 44 -5.30 0.15 -9.60
C CYS A 44 -3.99 -0.60 -9.32
N LEU A 45 -3.01 0.11 -8.75
CA LEU A 45 -1.72 -0.45 -8.33
C LEU A 45 -1.64 -0.46 -6.81
N TYR A 46 -1.00 -1.47 -6.23
CA TYR A 46 -0.96 -1.70 -4.80
C TYR A 46 0.48 -1.74 -4.30
N ASN A 47 0.71 -1.20 -3.11
CA ASN A 47 2.00 -1.19 -2.45
C ASN A 47 2.26 -2.54 -1.78
N LYS A 48 2.98 -3.43 -2.47
CA LYS A 48 3.21 -4.83 -2.06
C LYS A 48 3.66 -4.95 -0.58
N PRO A 49 4.71 -4.25 -0.12
CA PRO A 49 5.15 -4.31 1.28
C PRO A 49 4.04 -4.01 2.31
N LEU A 50 3.17 -3.02 2.05
CA LEU A 50 2.09 -2.67 2.98
C LEU A 50 0.94 -3.67 2.93
N ILE A 51 0.69 -4.28 1.78
CA ILE A 51 -0.30 -5.36 1.66
C ILE A 51 0.19 -6.62 2.39
N GLU A 52 1.48 -6.97 2.27
CA GLU A 52 2.10 -8.08 3.02
C GLU A 52 2.04 -7.84 4.53
N ASP A 53 2.41 -6.64 4.98
CA ASP A 53 2.31 -6.25 6.40
C ASP A 53 0.85 -6.32 6.90
N TRP A 54 -0.11 -5.84 6.12
CA TRP A 54 -1.53 -5.95 6.46
C TRP A 54 -2.00 -7.42 6.54
N MET A 55 -1.46 -8.32 5.72
CA MET A 55 -1.77 -9.75 5.81
C MET A 55 -1.25 -10.38 7.09
N LEU A 56 -0.06 -9.98 7.54
CA LEU A 56 0.59 -10.51 8.73
C LEU A 56 -0.01 -9.97 10.02
N TYR A 57 -0.23 -8.65 10.10
CA TYR A 57 -0.57 -7.96 11.34
C TYR A 57 -1.91 -7.23 11.29
N GLY A 58 -2.38 -6.84 10.10
CA GLY A 58 -3.54 -5.95 9.96
C GLY A 58 -4.87 -6.49 10.49
N ARG A 59 -4.99 -7.81 10.74
CA ARG A 59 -6.19 -8.44 11.32
C ARG A 59 -6.12 -8.66 12.83
N THR A 60 -4.92 -8.84 13.36
CA THR A 60 -4.69 -9.23 14.76
C THR A 60 -4.15 -8.06 15.58
N GLU A 61 -3.36 -7.18 14.95
CA GLU A 61 -2.67 -6.06 15.59
C GLU A 61 -2.76 -4.78 14.74
N PRO A 62 -3.91 -4.08 14.78
CA PRO A 62 -4.11 -2.84 14.02
C PRO A 62 -3.09 -1.73 14.36
N ALA A 63 -2.62 -1.71 15.61
CA ALA A 63 -1.62 -0.73 16.06
C ALA A 63 -0.25 -0.94 15.39
N THR A 64 0.19 -2.19 15.23
CA THR A 64 1.43 -2.53 14.53
C THR A 64 1.36 -2.10 13.07
N HIS A 65 0.22 -2.36 12.41
CA HIS A 65 0.00 -1.93 11.03
C HIS A 65 0.05 -0.40 10.87
N GLN A 66 -0.52 0.33 11.84
CA GLN A 66 -0.52 1.80 11.84
C GLN A 66 0.91 2.37 11.91
N LEU A 67 1.78 1.77 12.73
CA LEU A 67 3.20 2.17 12.80
C LEU A 67 3.93 1.96 11.46
N THR A 68 3.65 0.85 10.76
CA THR A 68 4.23 0.59 9.43
C THR A 68 3.77 1.63 8.41
N ILE A 69 2.48 2.03 8.45
CA ILE A 69 1.94 3.11 7.60
C ILE A 69 2.67 4.43 7.87
N GLU A 70 2.83 4.82 9.13
CA GLU A 70 3.49 6.07 9.51
C GLU A 70 4.95 6.10 9.07
N ALA A 71 5.68 5.00 9.30
CA ALA A 71 7.06 4.87 8.85
C ALA A 71 7.17 4.99 7.32
N PHE A 72 6.23 4.40 6.58
CA PHE A 72 6.17 4.52 5.12
C PHE A 72 5.90 5.96 4.67
N VAL A 73 4.91 6.64 5.24
CA VAL A 73 4.57 8.03 4.90
C VAL A 73 5.74 8.98 5.18
N GLN A 74 6.38 8.86 6.35
CA GLN A 74 7.56 9.66 6.69
C GLN A 74 8.72 9.43 5.69
N ALA A 75 8.94 8.18 5.27
CA ALA A 75 9.96 7.86 4.27
C ALA A 75 9.66 8.48 2.89
N GLN A 76 8.38 8.54 2.48
CA GLN A 76 7.96 9.19 1.24
C GLN A 76 8.14 10.71 1.29
N GLN A 77 7.79 11.35 2.41
CA GLN A 77 7.99 12.80 2.61
C GLN A 77 9.47 13.20 2.53
N LYS A 78 10.37 12.41 3.15
CA LYS A 78 11.83 12.63 3.07
C LYS A 78 12.37 12.53 1.63
N ARG A 79 11.79 11.65 0.80
CA ARG A 79 12.14 11.52 -0.62
C ARG A 79 11.63 12.70 -1.46
N SER A 80 10.43 13.19 -1.18
CA SER A 80 9.86 14.40 -1.80
C SER A 80 10.72 15.64 -1.53
N GLY A 81 11.14 15.86 -0.28
CA GLY A 81 11.96 17.01 0.10
C GLY A 81 13.36 17.05 -0.54
N ARG A 82 13.95 15.89 -0.85
CA ARG A 82 15.24 15.81 -1.57
C ARG A 82 15.12 16.25 -3.03
N LYS A 83 14.01 15.94 -3.71
CA LYS A 83 13.78 16.36 -5.10
C LYS A 83 13.56 17.87 -5.25
N ALA A 84 13.07 18.55 -4.21
CA ALA A 84 12.88 20.01 -4.23
C ALA A 84 14.20 20.78 -4.08
N ARG A 85 15.22 20.18 -3.44
CA ARG A 85 16.51 20.84 -3.17
C ARG A 85 17.51 20.73 -4.33
N ASP A 86 17.32 19.76 -5.22
CA ASP A 86 18.21 19.50 -6.37
C ASP A 86 17.83 20.28 -7.65
N ARG A 87 16.85 21.18 -7.56
CA ARG A 87 16.40 22.06 -8.66
C ARG A 87 16.68 23.55 -8.39
N ARG A 88 17.64 23.86 -7.53
CA ARG A 88 18.07 25.24 -7.23
C ARG A 88 19.55 25.42 -7.52
#